data_AF-A0A1H8GJA4-F1
#
_entry.id   AF-A0A1H8GJA4-F1
#
_cell.length_a   1.000
_cell.length_b   1.000
_cell.length_c   1.000
_cell.angle_alpha   90.00
_cell.angle_beta   90.00
_cell.angle_gamma   90.00
#
_symmetry.space_group_name_H-M   'P 1'
#
loop_
_entity.id
_entity.type
_entity.pdbx_description
1 polymer ?
#
loop_
_entity_poly.entity_id
_entity_poly.type
_entity_poly.pdbx_seq_one_letter_code
_entity_poly.pdbx_strand_id
1 'polypeptide(L)'
;MKPSMSCVLSLSMLLTPLPAFAQQGQSTVRSISASDKQQGAAANPQLIAQFGGAYRGPQAAFVERVGKRVAVQSGLSNASGDFTVTTLDSPVENAFAIPGGYIYITRQLLALMNSEAELASVLGHEVGHVAARHANSRNTRATLGSLLAAGVGAATGSDLATRAVGTGAQLYTLKYGRDQEYQADALGIRYMAAAGYDPYASADILSALDASTGLSAEAAGKAGGNVPTWASTHPNSEARVKRAVQLAAATGRPEVTPAQDTAFLRMLNGLPYGEAKDRQKISIVTVGAKDTVDTLAARMAFPTLRRERFLTLNGLSADQPLRAGTLVKLVVAS
;
A
#
# COMPACT_ATOMS: atom_id res chain seq x y z
N MET A 1 -66.02 -42.63 17.68
CA MET A 1 -65.09 -41.53 18.03
C MET A 1 -64.04 -41.46 16.93
N LYS A 2 -63.95 -40.32 16.23
CA LYS A 2 -63.10 -40.14 15.03
C LYS A 2 -61.64 -39.96 15.44
N PRO A 3 -60.66 -40.62 14.79
CA PRO A 3 -59.25 -40.30 15.00
C PRO A 3 -58.84 -39.06 14.20
N SER A 4 -58.15 -38.16 14.88
CA SER A 4 -57.62 -36.90 14.35
C SER A 4 -56.44 -37.16 13.41
N MET A 5 -56.54 -36.67 12.17
CA MET A 5 -55.42 -36.58 11.22
C MET A 5 -54.49 -35.42 11.61
N SER A 6 -53.28 -35.73 12.09
CA SER A 6 -52.20 -34.74 12.18
C SER A 6 -51.47 -34.66 10.83
N CYS A 7 -51.63 -33.52 10.16
CA CYS A 7 -50.95 -33.16 8.92
C CYS A 7 -49.51 -32.74 9.25
N VAL A 8 -48.51 -33.53 8.82
CA VAL A 8 -47.09 -33.18 8.92
C VAL A 8 -46.74 -32.33 7.69
N LEU A 9 -46.66 -31.01 7.87
CA LEU A 9 -46.08 -30.12 6.85
C LEU A 9 -44.57 -30.39 6.76
N SER A 10 -44.15 -31.02 5.66
CA SER A 10 -42.74 -31.11 5.29
C SER A 10 -42.31 -29.78 4.67
N LEU A 11 -41.53 -28.99 5.42
CA LEU A 11 -40.93 -27.75 4.94
C LEU A 11 -39.71 -28.09 4.08
N SER A 12 -39.90 -28.26 2.78
CA SER A 12 -38.82 -28.40 1.81
C SER A 12 -38.08 -27.06 1.67
N MET A 13 -36.96 -26.90 2.39
CA MET A 13 -36.01 -25.83 2.12
C MET A 13 -35.39 -26.05 0.74
N LEU A 14 -35.82 -25.27 -0.25
CA LEU A 14 -35.12 -25.09 -1.51
C LEU A 14 -33.79 -24.37 -1.20
N LEU A 15 -32.71 -25.15 -1.09
CA LEU A 15 -31.34 -24.62 -1.12
C LEU A 15 -31.12 -24.01 -2.50
N THR A 16 -31.23 -22.69 -2.63
CA THR A 16 -30.72 -22.00 -3.80
C THR A 16 -29.19 -22.08 -3.75
N PRO A 17 -28.52 -22.68 -4.75
CA PRO A 17 -27.06 -22.65 -4.78
C PRO A 17 -26.63 -21.19 -4.92
N LEU A 18 -25.86 -20.69 -3.94
CA LEU A 18 -25.13 -19.44 -4.06
C LEU A 18 -24.32 -19.49 -5.37
N PRO A 19 -24.25 -18.39 -6.15
CA PRO A 19 -23.45 -18.37 -7.35
C PRO A 19 -22.01 -18.69 -6.95
N ALA A 20 -21.51 -19.82 -7.44
CA ALA A 20 -20.10 -20.13 -7.40
C ALA A 20 -19.38 -18.98 -8.09
N PHE A 21 -18.64 -18.18 -7.33
CA PHE A 21 -17.61 -17.34 -7.91
C PHE A 21 -16.66 -18.28 -8.63
N ALA A 22 -16.88 -18.40 -9.93
CA ALA A 22 -16.13 -19.24 -10.83
C ALA A 22 -14.64 -18.99 -10.59
N GLN A 23 -13.90 -20.09 -10.51
CA GLN A 23 -12.44 -20.13 -10.57
C GLN A 23 -11.96 -19.19 -11.69
N GLN A 24 -11.66 -17.94 -11.35
CA GLN A 24 -10.88 -17.09 -12.23
C GLN A 24 -9.49 -17.73 -12.28
N GLY A 25 -9.10 -18.16 -13.48
CA GLY A 25 -8.10 -19.18 -13.73
C GLY A 25 -6.87 -19.07 -12.83
N GLN A 26 -6.54 -20.19 -12.18
CA GLN A 26 -5.25 -20.37 -11.52
C GLN A 26 -4.16 -20.28 -12.60
N SER A 27 -3.75 -19.05 -12.91
CA SER A 27 -2.50 -18.80 -13.60
C SER A 27 -1.44 -19.45 -12.72
N THR A 28 -0.81 -20.52 -13.18
CA THR A 28 0.27 -21.20 -12.44
C THR A 28 1.32 -20.15 -12.11
N VAL A 29 1.42 -19.78 -10.82
CA VAL A 29 2.42 -18.80 -10.38
C VAL A 29 3.78 -19.36 -10.75
N ARG A 30 4.53 -18.62 -11.58
CA ARG A 30 5.89 -19.04 -11.94
C ARG A 30 6.84 -18.51 -10.90
N SER A 31 7.73 -19.38 -10.44
CA SER A 31 8.79 -18.98 -9.52
C SER A 31 9.68 -17.88 -10.12
N ILE A 32 10.32 -17.10 -9.25
CA ILE A 32 11.31 -16.10 -9.66
C ILE A 32 12.43 -16.81 -10.45
N SER A 33 12.62 -16.43 -11.72
CA SER A 33 13.64 -17.02 -12.57
C SER A 33 15.02 -16.38 -12.35
N ALA A 34 16.09 -17.05 -12.82
CA ALA A 34 17.44 -16.46 -12.79
C ALA A 34 17.52 -15.13 -13.58
N SER A 35 16.80 -15.04 -14.70
CA SER A 35 16.70 -13.81 -15.50
C SER A 35 16.00 -12.69 -14.72
N ASP A 36 14.91 -13.01 -14.00
CA ASP A 36 14.22 -12.03 -13.15
C ASP A 36 15.17 -11.49 -12.05
N LYS A 37 15.93 -12.38 -11.40
CA LYS A 37 16.92 -12.00 -10.38
C LYS A 37 18.00 -11.07 -10.96
N GLN A 38 18.53 -11.39 -12.13
CA GLN A 38 19.56 -10.57 -12.80
C GLN A 38 19.02 -9.18 -13.18
N GLN A 39 17.83 -9.11 -13.78
CA GLN A 39 17.23 -7.84 -14.19
C GLN A 39 16.92 -6.95 -12.98
N GLY A 40 16.32 -7.53 -11.93
CA GLY A 40 16.01 -6.81 -10.69
C GLY A 40 17.28 -6.29 -10.01
N ALA A 41 18.31 -7.13 -9.89
CA ALA A 41 19.59 -6.74 -9.28
C ALA A 41 20.28 -5.60 -10.04
N ALA A 42 20.22 -5.62 -11.38
CA ALA A 42 20.85 -4.59 -12.19
C ALA A 42 20.10 -3.23 -12.14
N ALA A 43 18.78 -3.22 -11.98
CA ALA A 43 17.99 -1.99 -11.89
C ALA A 43 17.93 -1.39 -10.47
N ASN A 44 18.03 -2.23 -9.44
CA ASN A 44 17.83 -1.85 -8.04
C ASN A 44 18.63 -0.61 -7.58
N PRO A 45 19.95 -0.47 -7.86
CA PRO A 45 20.71 0.70 -7.41
C PRO A 45 20.17 2.03 -7.93
N GLN A 46 19.75 2.06 -9.21
CA GLN A 46 19.23 3.27 -9.83
C GLN A 46 17.84 3.63 -9.33
N LEU A 47 17.00 2.62 -9.12
CA LEU A 47 15.67 2.80 -8.52
C LEU A 47 15.78 3.39 -7.11
N ILE A 48 16.68 2.86 -6.30
CA ILE A 48 16.93 3.41 -4.96
C ILE A 48 17.39 4.87 -5.07
N ALA A 49 18.34 5.18 -5.94
CA ALA A 49 18.86 6.55 -6.11
C ALA A 49 17.78 7.54 -6.59
N GLN A 50 16.91 7.11 -7.51
CA GLN A 50 15.81 7.92 -8.06
C GLN A 50 14.79 8.35 -7.01
N PHE A 51 14.63 7.58 -5.93
CA PHE A 51 13.68 7.85 -4.85
C PHE A 51 14.34 8.38 -3.58
N GLY A 52 15.45 9.12 -3.70
CA GLY A 52 16.13 9.76 -2.57
C GLY A 52 17.02 8.82 -1.76
N GLY A 53 17.23 7.59 -2.23
CA GLY A 53 18.03 6.58 -1.54
C GLY A 53 17.19 5.66 -0.64
N ALA A 54 17.87 4.71 -0.02
CA ALA A 54 17.23 3.80 0.93
C ALA A 54 17.14 4.50 2.30
N TYR A 55 15.94 4.51 2.88
CA TYR A 55 15.73 5.00 4.24
C TYR A 55 16.44 4.09 5.25
N ARG A 56 17.23 4.68 6.14
CA ARG A 56 18.09 3.96 7.11
C ARG A 56 17.62 4.02 8.56
N GLY A 57 16.46 4.62 8.82
CA GLY A 57 15.92 4.69 10.18
C GLY A 57 15.39 3.35 10.70
N PRO A 58 15.06 3.28 12.01
CA PRO A 58 14.72 2.02 12.69
C PRO A 58 13.46 1.34 12.14
N GLN A 59 12.57 2.08 11.47
CA GLN A 59 11.34 1.56 10.88
C GLN A 59 11.59 0.61 9.70
N ALA A 60 12.72 0.73 9.00
CA ALA A 60 12.99 -0.05 7.79
C ALA A 60 12.99 -1.57 8.07
N ALA A 61 13.54 -2.01 9.21
CA ALA A 61 13.55 -3.42 9.59
C ALA A 61 12.14 -3.98 9.88
N PHE A 62 11.23 -3.15 10.38
CA PHE A 62 9.83 -3.52 10.56
C PHE A 62 9.17 -3.75 9.20
N VAL A 63 9.33 -2.79 8.28
CA VAL A 63 8.78 -2.87 6.93
C VAL A 63 9.31 -4.09 6.18
N GLU A 64 10.62 -4.35 6.28
CA GLU A 64 11.24 -5.49 5.63
C GLU A 64 10.64 -6.82 6.10
N ARG A 65 10.46 -6.99 7.43
CA ARG A 65 9.84 -8.18 8.01
C ARG A 65 8.41 -8.39 7.51
N VAL A 66 7.60 -7.34 7.52
CA VAL A 66 6.19 -7.42 7.07
C VAL A 66 6.12 -7.78 5.59
N GLY A 67 6.90 -7.09 4.75
CA GLY A 67 6.93 -7.34 3.31
C GLY A 67 7.37 -8.77 2.98
N LYS A 68 8.43 -9.27 3.62
CA LYS A 68 8.88 -10.66 3.44
C LYS A 68 7.82 -11.67 3.86
N ARG A 69 7.13 -11.44 4.99
CA ARG A 69 6.07 -12.32 5.50
C ARG A 69 4.88 -12.44 4.54
N VAL A 70 4.49 -11.35 3.89
CA VAL A 70 3.42 -11.37 2.88
C VAL A 70 3.92 -11.94 1.56
N ALA A 71 5.12 -11.57 1.12
CA ALA A 71 5.66 -11.97 -0.18
C ALA A 71 5.83 -13.48 -0.33
N VAL A 72 6.23 -14.20 0.72
CA VAL A 72 6.34 -15.67 0.69
C VAL A 72 4.99 -16.38 0.48
N GLN A 73 3.87 -15.72 0.75
CA GLN A 73 2.53 -16.27 0.50
C GLN A 73 2.15 -16.24 -1.00
N SER A 74 2.95 -15.58 -1.83
CA SER A 74 2.66 -15.42 -3.26
C SER A 74 2.85 -16.68 -4.10
N GLY A 75 3.66 -17.62 -3.63
CA GLY A 75 4.11 -18.76 -4.42
C GLY A 75 5.23 -18.41 -5.42
N LEU A 76 5.73 -17.17 -5.46
CA LEU A 76 6.88 -16.78 -6.27
C LEU A 76 8.20 -17.40 -5.78
N SER A 77 8.32 -17.54 -4.45
CA SER A 77 9.39 -18.28 -3.78
C SER A 77 8.92 -18.65 -2.36
N ASN A 78 9.42 -19.75 -1.82
CA ASN A 78 9.24 -20.14 -0.43
C ASN A 78 10.37 -19.62 0.50
N ALA A 79 11.45 -19.08 -0.08
CA ALA A 79 12.57 -18.55 0.68
C ALA A 79 12.36 -17.04 0.90
N SER A 80 12.22 -16.62 2.16
CA SER A 80 12.12 -15.18 2.49
C SER A 80 13.33 -14.37 2.05
N GLY A 81 14.50 -15.02 1.92
CA GLY A 81 15.74 -14.41 1.42
C GLY A 81 15.72 -14.08 -0.07
N ASP A 82 14.78 -14.62 -0.85
CA ASP A 82 14.61 -14.26 -2.26
C ASP A 82 13.88 -12.91 -2.43
N PHE A 83 13.33 -12.35 -1.36
CA PHE A 83 12.64 -11.06 -1.39
C PHE A 83 13.49 -9.97 -0.73
N THR A 84 13.69 -8.87 -1.44
CA THR A 84 14.35 -7.66 -0.94
C THR A 84 13.31 -6.56 -0.81
N VAL A 85 12.99 -6.18 0.43
CA VAL A 85 12.01 -5.13 0.72
C VAL A 85 12.76 -3.89 1.18
N THR A 86 12.57 -2.76 0.49
CA THR A 86 13.30 -1.52 0.77
C THR A 86 12.34 -0.38 1.05
N THR A 87 12.49 0.26 2.20
CA THR A 87 11.89 1.58 2.45
C THR A 87 12.74 2.66 1.77
N LEU A 88 12.10 3.49 0.94
CA LEU A 88 12.73 4.56 0.20
C LEU A 88 12.59 5.90 0.93
N ASP A 89 13.66 6.70 0.94
CA ASP A 89 13.71 8.03 1.55
C ASP A 89 13.07 9.09 0.65
N SER A 90 11.80 8.88 0.32
CA SER A 90 11.05 9.73 -0.60
C SER A 90 9.85 10.39 0.10
N PRO A 91 9.62 11.70 -0.14
CA PRO A 91 8.46 12.46 0.34
C PRO A 91 7.21 12.21 -0.52
N VAL A 92 7.27 11.34 -1.52
CA VAL A 92 6.15 11.02 -2.40
C VAL A 92 5.46 9.76 -1.91
N GLU A 93 4.13 9.74 -1.85
CA GLU A 93 3.35 8.53 -1.55
C GLU A 93 3.48 7.53 -2.72
N ASN A 94 4.22 6.43 -2.52
CA ASN A 94 4.36 5.39 -3.54
C ASN A 94 4.79 4.03 -2.97
N ALA A 95 4.44 2.96 -3.69
CA ALA A 95 4.98 1.62 -3.55
C ALA A 95 5.08 1.00 -4.94
N PHE A 96 5.99 0.05 -5.12
CA PHE A 96 6.09 -0.73 -6.36
C PHE A 96 6.89 -2.01 -6.14
N ALA A 97 6.74 -2.98 -7.03
CA ALA A 97 7.62 -4.14 -7.10
C ALA A 97 8.10 -4.40 -8.53
N ILE A 98 9.29 -4.99 -8.65
CA ILE A 98 9.89 -5.39 -9.93
C ILE A 98 10.26 -6.89 -9.91
N PRO A 99 10.51 -7.50 -11.08
CA PRO A 99 11.01 -8.87 -11.14
C PRO A 99 12.28 -9.08 -10.28
N GLY A 100 12.48 -10.29 -9.80
CA GLY A 100 13.65 -10.65 -8.97
C GLY A 100 13.41 -10.56 -7.47
N GLY A 101 12.19 -10.26 -7.03
CA GLY A 101 11.81 -10.25 -5.61
C GLY A 101 12.02 -8.90 -4.92
N TYR A 102 12.20 -7.81 -5.67
CA TYR A 102 12.39 -6.47 -5.12
C TYR A 102 11.06 -5.74 -4.94
N ILE A 103 10.81 -5.26 -3.73
CA ILE A 103 9.58 -4.60 -3.30
C ILE A 103 9.97 -3.30 -2.60
N TYR A 104 9.29 -2.21 -2.93
CA TYR A 104 9.61 -0.88 -2.44
C TYR A 104 8.38 -0.18 -1.88
N ILE A 105 8.60 0.63 -0.86
CA ILE A 105 7.60 1.54 -0.30
C ILE A 105 8.32 2.82 0.13
N THR A 106 7.70 3.97 -0.06
CA THR A 106 8.26 5.24 0.41
C THR A 106 7.91 5.50 1.88
N ARG A 107 8.78 6.24 2.58
CA ARG A 107 8.46 6.70 3.95
C ARG A 107 7.18 7.53 4.02
N GLN A 108 6.85 8.27 2.97
CA GLN A 108 5.63 9.08 2.94
C GLN A 108 4.37 8.22 2.91
N LEU A 109 4.33 7.16 2.10
CA LEU A 109 3.20 6.24 2.09
C LEU A 109 3.09 5.47 3.42
N LEU A 110 4.22 5.07 4.00
CA LEU A 110 4.25 4.42 5.31
C LEU A 110 3.64 5.31 6.41
N ALA A 111 3.85 6.62 6.36
CA ALA A 111 3.31 7.57 7.34
C ALA A 111 1.78 7.68 7.30
N LEU A 112 1.16 7.44 6.14
CA LEU A 112 -0.30 7.48 5.96
C LEU A 112 -1.01 6.33 6.68
N MET A 113 -0.35 5.17 6.80
CA MET A 113 -0.94 3.93 7.30
C MET A 113 -1.25 3.97 8.81
N ASN A 114 -2.32 3.30 9.24
CA ASN A 114 -2.73 3.20 10.65
C ASN A 114 -2.59 1.80 11.26
N SER A 115 -2.20 0.80 10.45
CA SER A 115 -1.97 -0.57 10.92
C SER A 115 -0.87 -1.33 10.18
N GLU A 116 -0.33 -2.37 10.81
CA GLU A 116 0.56 -3.34 10.14
C GLU A 116 -0.17 -4.06 8.99
N ALA A 117 -1.50 -4.23 9.09
CA ALA A 117 -2.32 -4.86 8.07
C ALA A 117 -2.47 -3.98 6.81
N GLU A 118 -2.57 -2.66 6.94
CA GLU A 118 -2.55 -1.74 5.78
C GLU A 118 -1.21 -1.80 5.04
N LEU A 119 -0.11 -1.86 5.79
CA LEU A 119 1.23 -2.08 5.21
C LEU A 119 1.29 -3.43 4.48
N ALA A 120 0.81 -4.50 5.11
CA ALA A 120 0.74 -5.82 4.51
C ALA A 120 -0.11 -5.85 3.24
N SER A 121 -1.22 -5.11 3.22
CA SER A 121 -2.09 -4.97 2.04
C SER A 121 -1.33 -4.35 0.87
N VAL A 122 -0.70 -3.19 1.07
CA VAL A 122 0.04 -2.50 0.00
C VAL A 122 1.19 -3.36 -0.53
N LEU A 123 1.99 -3.95 0.35
CA LEU A 123 3.10 -4.80 -0.09
C LEU A 123 2.60 -6.08 -0.77
N GLY A 124 1.49 -6.65 -0.30
CA GLY A 124 0.82 -7.79 -0.94
C GLY A 124 0.28 -7.48 -2.32
N HIS A 125 -0.30 -6.29 -2.52
CA HIS A 125 -0.76 -5.78 -3.80
C HIS A 125 0.39 -5.67 -4.82
N GLU A 126 1.52 -5.09 -4.42
CA GLU A 126 2.71 -5.00 -5.27
C GLU A 126 3.27 -6.38 -5.67
N VAL A 127 3.30 -7.31 -4.72
CA VAL A 127 3.65 -8.71 -5.01
C VAL A 127 2.63 -9.36 -5.95
N GLY A 128 1.35 -8.99 -5.83
CA GLY A 128 0.28 -9.36 -6.75
C GLY A 128 0.58 -8.97 -8.20
N HIS A 129 1.05 -7.74 -8.44
CA HIS A 129 1.47 -7.30 -9.78
C HIS A 129 2.60 -8.14 -10.37
N VAL A 130 3.59 -8.53 -9.55
CA VAL A 130 4.70 -9.38 -10.00
C VAL A 130 4.23 -10.81 -10.28
N ALA A 131 3.45 -11.39 -9.37
CA ALA A 131 2.90 -12.75 -9.50
C ALA A 131 2.00 -12.88 -10.75
N ALA A 132 1.18 -11.87 -11.02
CA ALA A 132 0.33 -11.79 -12.20
C ALA A 132 1.05 -11.30 -13.46
N ARG A 133 2.36 -10.99 -13.38
CA ARG A 133 3.20 -10.54 -14.49
C ARG A 133 2.73 -9.24 -15.14
N HIS A 134 2.07 -8.35 -14.38
CA HIS A 134 1.67 -7.03 -14.88
C HIS A 134 2.89 -6.18 -15.27
N ALA A 135 4.02 -6.36 -14.56
CA ALA A 135 5.31 -5.77 -14.86
C ALA A 135 5.96 -6.28 -16.17
N ASN A 136 5.38 -7.27 -16.86
CA ASN A 136 5.86 -7.72 -18.18
C ASN A 136 5.26 -6.93 -19.35
N SER A 137 4.50 -5.86 -19.08
CA SER A 137 4.02 -4.96 -20.11
C SER A 137 5.20 -4.38 -20.93
N ARG A 138 4.96 -4.06 -22.22
CA ARG A 138 5.96 -3.44 -23.09
C ARG A 138 6.55 -2.17 -22.47
N ASN A 139 5.71 -1.38 -21.78
CA ASN A 139 6.10 -0.13 -21.14
C ASN A 139 7.04 -0.38 -19.97
N THR A 140 6.70 -1.31 -19.07
CA THR A 140 7.57 -1.66 -17.94
C THR A 140 8.92 -2.19 -18.41
N ARG A 141 8.94 -3.04 -19.45
CA ARG A 141 10.19 -3.54 -20.05
C ARG A 141 11.03 -2.44 -20.70
N ALA A 142 10.38 -1.49 -21.38
CA ALA A 142 11.07 -0.34 -21.96
C ALA A 142 11.68 0.56 -20.87
N THR A 143 10.92 0.88 -19.82
CA THR A 143 11.40 1.66 -18.67
C THR A 143 12.56 0.98 -17.94
N LEU A 144 12.45 -0.33 -17.69
CA LEU A 144 13.53 -1.09 -17.06
C LEU A 144 14.77 -1.15 -17.96
N GLY A 145 14.58 -1.38 -19.27
CA GLY A 145 15.66 -1.36 -20.25
C GLY A 145 16.38 -0.01 -20.34
N SER A 146 15.65 1.10 -20.29
CA SER A 146 16.25 2.45 -20.31
C SER A 146 17.04 2.76 -19.04
N LEU A 147 16.54 2.33 -17.87
CA LEU A 147 17.28 2.46 -16.61
C LEU A 147 18.61 1.69 -16.70
N LEU A 148 18.55 0.40 -17.06
CA LEU A 148 19.74 -0.45 -17.20
C LEU A 148 20.78 0.15 -18.17
N ALA A 149 20.34 0.67 -19.32
CA ALA A 149 21.22 1.33 -20.28
C ALA A 149 21.90 2.59 -19.69
N ALA A 150 21.17 3.39 -18.91
CA ALA A 150 21.74 4.55 -18.23
C ALA A 150 22.80 4.17 -17.18
N GLY A 151 22.65 3.00 -16.55
CA GLY A 151 23.57 2.53 -15.51
C GLY A 151 24.91 2.12 -16.09
N VAL A 152 24.89 1.46 -17.24
CA VAL A 152 26.10 1.14 -18.02
C VAL A 152 26.77 2.43 -18.52
N GLY A 153 26.00 3.39 -19.01
CA GLY A 153 26.53 4.67 -19.52
C GLY A 153 27.22 5.53 -18.46
N ALA A 154 26.75 5.49 -17.21
CA ALA A 154 27.37 6.17 -16.07
C ALA A 154 28.71 5.54 -15.68
N ALA A 155 28.84 4.21 -15.77
CA ALA A 155 30.09 3.50 -15.48
C ALA A 155 31.18 3.73 -16.56
N THR A 156 30.79 4.09 -17.78
CA THR A 156 31.72 4.30 -18.92
C THR A 156 32.08 5.77 -19.16
N GLY A 157 31.56 6.72 -18.36
CA GLY A 157 31.89 8.14 -18.48
C GLY A 157 31.34 8.83 -19.73
N SER A 158 30.32 8.26 -20.37
CA SER A 158 29.74 8.78 -21.62
C SER A 158 28.70 9.89 -21.39
N ASP A 159 28.49 10.73 -22.42
CA ASP A 159 27.52 11.85 -22.47
C ASP A 159 26.04 11.43 -22.22
N LEU A 160 25.78 10.11 -22.14
CA LEU A 160 24.53 9.52 -21.69
C LEU A 160 24.25 9.74 -20.20
N ALA A 161 25.28 10.01 -19.37
CA ALA A 161 25.11 10.37 -17.96
C ALA A 161 24.25 11.65 -17.80
N THR A 162 24.34 12.58 -18.74
CA THR A 162 23.53 13.83 -18.77
C THR A 162 22.06 13.56 -19.09
N ARG A 163 21.74 12.47 -19.83
CA ARG A 163 20.35 12.02 -20.07
C ARG A 163 19.74 11.28 -18.87
N ALA A 164 20.56 10.75 -17.96
CA ALA A 164 20.11 10.06 -16.75
C ALA A 164 19.40 11.00 -15.75
N VAL A 165 19.71 12.29 -15.79
CA VAL A 165 19.12 13.32 -14.91
C VAL A 165 17.62 13.52 -15.18
N GLY A 166 17.11 13.13 -16.35
CA GLY A 166 15.68 13.20 -16.71
C GLY A 166 14.88 11.90 -16.51
N THR A 167 15.52 10.79 -16.17
CA THR A 167 14.91 9.44 -16.15
C THR A 167 14.03 9.19 -14.91
N GLY A 168 14.10 10.09 -13.92
CA GLY A 168 13.34 10.03 -12.67
C GLY A 168 11.81 10.01 -12.84
N ALA A 169 11.31 10.52 -13.96
CA ALA A 169 9.87 10.60 -14.24
C ALA A 169 9.29 9.30 -14.82
N GLN A 170 10.12 8.34 -15.25
CA GLN A 170 9.69 7.28 -16.17
C GLN A 170 9.00 6.09 -15.49
N LEU A 171 9.11 5.96 -14.17
CA LEU A 171 8.29 5.02 -13.38
C LEU A 171 6.93 5.63 -13.04
N TYR A 172 6.86 6.96 -12.91
CA TYR A 172 5.62 7.69 -12.65
C TYR A 172 4.65 7.65 -13.85
N THR A 173 5.11 7.18 -15.02
CA THR A 173 4.29 6.99 -16.22
C THR A 173 3.80 5.55 -16.41
N LEU A 174 4.27 4.58 -15.61
CA LEU A 174 3.70 3.25 -15.62
C LEU A 174 2.25 3.37 -15.14
N LYS A 175 1.31 2.75 -15.85
CA LYS A 175 -0.10 2.72 -15.46
C LYS A 175 -0.62 1.31 -15.62
N TYR A 176 -1.24 0.78 -14.59
CA TYR A 176 -1.92 -0.50 -14.68
C TYR A 176 -3.37 -0.31 -15.13
N GLY A 177 -3.85 -1.25 -15.95
CA GLY A 177 -5.24 -1.31 -16.36
C GLY A 177 -6.13 -1.73 -15.20
N ARG A 178 -7.43 -1.42 -15.31
CA ARG A 178 -8.44 -1.74 -14.27
C ARG A 178 -8.45 -3.23 -13.88
N ASP A 179 -8.39 -4.12 -14.87
CA ASP A 179 -8.38 -5.57 -14.63
C ASP A 179 -7.09 -6.02 -13.93
N GLN A 180 -5.97 -5.36 -14.21
CA GLN A 180 -4.69 -5.62 -13.54
C GLN A 180 -4.76 -5.21 -12.06
N GLU A 181 -5.36 -4.06 -11.76
CA GLU A 181 -5.60 -3.63 -10.38
C GLU A 181 -6.55 -4.60 -9.66
N TYR A 182 -7.67 -5.01 -10.27
CA TYR A 182 -8.59 -5.98 -9.66
C TYR A 182 -7.97 -7.35 -9.39
N GLN A 183 -7.06 -7.79 -10.26
CA GLN A 183 -6.32 -9.04 -10.05
C GLN A 183 -5.27 -8.87 -8.95
N ALA A 184 -4.55 -7.74 -8.92
CA ALA A 184 -3.58 -7.45 -7.87
C ALA A 184 -4.25 -7.30 -6.49
N ASP A 185 -5.42 -6.64 -6.41
CA ASP A 185 -6.24 -6.55 -5.19
C ASP A 185 -6.60 -7.95 -4.66
N ALA A 186 -7.12 -8.82 -5.54
CA ALA A 186 -7.51 -10.18 -5.15
C ALA A 186 -6.33 -11.04 -4.68
N LEU A 187 -5.18 -10.92 -5.35
CA LEU A 187 -3.97 -11.62 -4.95
C LEU A 187 -3.41 -11.05 -3.64
N GLY A 188 -3.35 -9.73 -3.49
CA GLY A 188 -2.86 -9.04 -2.30
C GLY A 188 -3.67 -9.41 -1.06
N ILE A 189 -5.00 -9.36 -1.14
CA ILE A 189 -5.92 -9.76 -0.07
C ILE A 189 -5.70 -11.23 0.31
N ARG A 190 -5.53 -12.12 -0.69
CA ARG A 190 -5.21 -13.53 -0.43
C ARG A 190 -3.88 -13.68 0.31
N TYR A 191 -2.84 -12.95 -0.10
CA TYR A 191 -1.50 -13.05 0.51
C TYR A 191 -1.47 -12.52 1.93
N MET A 192 -2.08 -11.35 2.19
CA MET A 192 -2.12 -10.78 3.53
C MET A 192 -2.97 -11.64 4.49
N ALA A 193 -4.10 -12.19 4.02
CA ALA A 193 -4.93 -13.10 4.80
C ALA A 193 -4.17 -14.40 5.15
N ALA A 194 -3.46 -14.98 4.18
CA ALA A 194 -2.61 -16.16 4.40
C ALA A 194 -1.44 -15.87 5.37
N ALA A 195 -0.91 -14.64 5.38
CA ALA A 195 0.10 -14.20 6.33
C ALA A 195 -0.47 -13.93 7.74
N GLY A 196 -1.80 -13.95 7.91
CA GLY A 196 -2.50 -13.77 9.17
C GLY A 196 -2.98 -12.35 9.47
N TYR A 197 -2.89 -11.44 8.50
CA TYR A 197 -3.37 -10.05 8.64
C TYR A 197 -4.87 -9.94 8.43
N ASP A 198 -5.42 -8.80 8.85
CA ASP A 198 -6.82 -8.42 8.60
C ASP A 198 -7.00 -8.03 7.12
N PRO A 199 -7.79 -8.78 6.33
CA PRO A 199 -7.99 -8.46 4.91
C PRO A 199 -8.82 -7.19 4.67
N TYR A 200 -9.57 -6.68 5.66
CA TYR A 200 -10.35 -5.45 5.52
C TYR A 200 -9.45 -4.21 5.43
N ALA A 201 -8.21 -4.29 5.94
CA ALA A 201 -7.23 -3.22 5.82
C ALA A 201 -6.86 -2.85 4.37
N SER A 202 -7.20 -3.69 3.40
CA SER A 202 -7.11 -3.34 1.97
C SER A 202 -8.10 -2.25 1.57
N ALA A 203 -9.33 -2.29 2.08
CA ALA A 203 -10.30 -1.22 1.87
C ALA A 203 -9.87 0.07 2.60
N ASP A 204 -9.38 -0.07 3.83
CA ASP A 204 -8.96 1.07 4.66
C ASP A 204 -7.86 1.90 4.01
N ILE A 205 -6.80 1.24 3.51
CA ILE A 205 -5.69 1.97 2.88
C ILE A 205 -6.11 2.61 1.54
N LEU A 206 -7.00 1.98 0.77
CA LEU A 206 -7.55 2.58 -0.44
C LEU A 206 -8.37 3.85 -0.11
N SER A 207 -9.17 3.82 0.94
CA SER A 207 -9.91 5.00 1.41
C SER A 207 -8.97 6.10 1.94
N ALA A 208 -7.92 5.75 2.68
CA ALA A 208 -6.93 6.71 3.18
C ALA A 208 -6.16 7.39 2.04
N LEU A 209 -5.82 6.64 0.99
CA LEU A 209 -5.15 7.14 -0.21
C LEU A 209 -6.03 8.14 -0.99
N ASP A 210 -7.32 7.83 -1.16
CA ASP A 210 -8.28 8.73 -1.79
C ASP A 210 -8.42 10.05 -1.00
N ALA A 211 -8.57 9.95 0.32
CA ALA A 211 -8.63 11.11 1.21
C ALA A 211 -7.35 11.96 1.17
N SER A 212 -6.17 11.34 1.15
CA SER A 212 -4.87 12.06 1.03
C SER A 212 -4.74 12.79 -0.32
N THR A 213 -5.22 12.16 -1.40
CA THR A 213 -5.20 12.76 -2.74
C THR A 213 -6.12 13.97 -2.84
N GLY A 214 -7.37 13.84 -2.37
CA GLY A 214 -8.32 14.95 -2.34
C GLY A 214 -7.78 16.14 -1.54
N LEU A 215 -7.20 15.86 -0.37
CA LEU A 215 -6.66 16.89 0.50
C LEU A 215 -5.42 17.59 -0.08
N SER A 216 -4.57 16.84 -0.77
CA SER A 216 -3.39 17.41 -1.45
C SER A 216 -3.80 18.30 -2.62
N ALA A 217 -4.82 17.90 -3.38
CA ALA A 217 -5.37 18.72 -4.46
C ALA A 217 -6.00 20.03 -3.93
N GLU A 218 -6.76 19.96 -2.83
CA GLU A 218 -7.34 21.13 -2.16
C GLU A 218 -6.25 22.08 -1.66
N ALA A 219 -5.24 21.56 -0.97
CA ALA A 219 -4.13 22.36 -0.45
C ALA A 219 -3.33 23.09 -1.55
N ALA A 220 -3.27 22.51 -2.75
CA ALA A 220 -2.57 23.09 -3.89
C ALA A 220 -3.36 24.23 -4.58
N GLY A 221 -4.61 24.49 -4.17
CA GLY A 221 -5.46 25.54 -4.74
C GLY A 221 -5.75 25.36 -6.24
N LYS A 222 -5.58 24.15 -6.76
CA LYS A 222 -5.74 23.81 -8.18
C LYS A 222 -6.70 22.65 -8.32
N ALA A 223 -7.64 22.77 -9.27
CA ALA A 223 -8.41 21.65 -9.83
C ALA A 223 -7.51 20.68 -10.65
N GLY A 224 -6.23 20.49 -10.29
CA GLY A 224 -5.24 19.74 -11.08
C GLY A 224 -3.79 19.86 -10.61
N GLY A 225 -3.53 19.99 -9.29
CA GLY A 225 -2.17 19.99 -8.74
C GLY A 225 -1.68 18.57 -8.44
N ASN A 226 -0.58 18.15 -9.10
CA ASN A 226 0.16 16.89 -8.95
C ASN A 226 -0.65 15.72 -8.35
N VAL A 227 -1.30 14.95 -9.22
CA VAL A 227 -1.82 13.63 -8.86
C VAL A 227 -0.69 12.84 -8.19
N PRO A 228 -0.87 12.35 -6.95
CA PRO A 228 0.15 11.55 -6.28
C PRO A 228 0.62 10.43 -7.21
N THR A 229 1.92 10.12 -7.17
CA THR A 229 2.50 9.12 -8.05
C THR A 229 1.73 7.81 -8.01
N TRP A 230 1.36 7.34 -6.81
CA TRP A 230 0.60 6.11 -6.65
C TRP A 230 -0.72 6.15 -7.42
N ALA A 231 -1.44 7.29 -7.46
CA ALA A 231 -2.73 7.41 -8.15
C ALA A 231 -2.57 7.45 -9.67
N SER A 232 -1.39 7.84 -10.15
CA SER A 232 -1.04 7.75 -11.57
C SER A 232 -0.73 6.31 -11.99
N THR A 233 -0.05 5.54 -11.14
CA THR A 233 0.37 4.15 -11.42
C THR A 233 -0.71 3.11 -11.12
N HIS A 234 -1.43 3.31 -10.02
CA HIS A 234 -2.50 2.49 -9.47
C HIS A 234 -3.79 3.32 -9.30
N PRO A 235 -4.57 3.52 -10.38
CA PRO A 235 -5.83 4.26 -10.26
C PRO A 235 -6.74 3.64 -9.21
N ASN A 236 -7.11 4.42 -8.19
CA ASN A 236 -8.11 4.01 -7.21
C ASN A 236 -9.52 4.33 -7.70
N SER A 237 -10.50 3.55 -7.25
CA SER A 237 -11.92 3.80 -7.53
C SER A 237 -12.79 3.24 -6.41
N GLU A 238 -13.99 3.79 -6.24
CA GLU A 238 -15.00 3.26 -5.32
C GLU A 238 -15.28 1.76 -5.58
N ALA A 239 -15.18 1.32 -6.84
CA ALA A 239 -15.34 -0.08 -7.21
C ALA A 239 -14.25 -0.99 -6.62
N ARG A 240 -13.01 -0.50 -6.50
CA ARG A 240 -11.92 -1.26 -5.84
C ARG A 240 -12.18 -1.40 -4.35
N VAL A 241 -12.59 -0.33 -3.67
CA VAL A 241 -12.96 -0.37 -2.24
C VAL A 241 -14.07 -1.38 -1.99
N LYS A 242 -15.17 -1.30 -2.75
CA LYS A 242 -16.30 -2.26 -2.65
C LYS A 242 -15.86 -3.71 -2.88
N ARG A 243 -15.00 -3.94 -3.88
CA ARG A 243 -14.48 -5.27 -4.20
C ARG A 243 -13.53 -5.77 -3.10
N ALA A 244 -12.70 -4.92 -2.52
CA ALA A 244 -11.81 -5.27 -1.41
C ALA A 244 -12.61 -5.77 -0.20
N VAL A 245 -13.70 -5.08 0.16
CA VAL A 245 -14.62 -5.52 1.24
C VAL A 245 -15.25 -6.88 0.92
N GLN A 246 -15.71 -7.11 -0.32
CA GLN A 246 -16.30 -8.39 -0.73
C GLN A 246 -15.28 -9.54 -0.67
N LEU A 247 -14.06 -9.30 -1.14
CA LEU A 247 -12.96 -10.27 -1.11
C LEU A 247 -12.52 -10.56 0.32
N ALA A 248 -12.44 -9.54 1.17
CA ALA A 248 -12.11 -9.68 2.59
C ALA A 248 -13.14 -10.55 3.31
N ALA A 249 -14.44 -10.28 3.12
CA ALA A 249 -15.52 -11.08 3.68
C ALA A 249 -15.45 -12.56 3.23
N ALA A 250 -15.10 -12.80 1.96
CA ALA A 250 -14.96 -14.16 1.41
C ALA A 250 -13.81 -14.96 2.03
N THR A 251 -12.86 -14.33 2.73
CA THR A 251 -11.80 -15.04 3.47
C THR A 251 -12.31 -15.70 4.75
N GLY A 252 -13.48 -15.31 5.26
CA GLY A 252 -14.03 -15.76 6.53
C GLY A 252 -13.29 -15.24 7.78
N ARG A 253 -12.28 -14.37 7.62
CA ARG A 253 -11.61 -13.72 8.76
C ARG A 253 -12.49 -12.58 9.26
N PRO A 254 -12.70 -12.44 10.59
CA PRO A 254 -13.41 -11.29 11.14
C PRO A 254 -12.57 -10.02 10.97
N GLU A 255 -13.26 -8.90 10.77
CA GLU A 255 -12.67 -7.56 10.82
C GLU A 255 -12.08 -7.29 12.21
N VAL A 256 -10.88 -6.71 12.27
CA VAL A 256 -10.19 -6.38 13.52
C VAL A 256 -10.48 -4.93 13.86
N THR A 257 -11.25 -4.71 14.92
CA THR A 257 -11.54 -3.36 15.45
C THR A 257 -11.03 -3.21 16.90
N PRO A 258 -10.40 -2.06 17.27
CA PRO A 258 -10.11 -0.92 16.41
C PRO A 258 -9.02 -1.25 15.39
N ALA A 259 -9.19 -0.74 14.16
CA ALA A 259 -8.23 -0.87 13.07
C ALA A 259 -6.85 -0.24 13.37
N GLN A 260 -6.69 0.46 14.51
CA GLN A 260 -5.43 1.07 14.92
C GLN A 260 -4.55 0.09 15.71
N ASP A 261 -3.43 -0.29 15.10
CA ASP A 261 -2.40 -1.12 15.73
C ASP A 261 -1.44 -0.24 16.54
N THR A 262 -1.50 -0.36 17.87
CA THR A 262 -0.67 0.43 18.79
C THR A 262 0.83 0.19 18.58
N ALA A 263 1.25 -1.05 18.27
CA ALA A 263 2.65 -1.37 18.05
C ALA A 263 3.15 -0.74 16.73
N PHE A 264 2.34 -0.84 15.68
CA PHE A 264 2.61 -0.19 14.41
C PHE A 264 2.69 1.33 14.54
N LEU A 265 1.70 1.97 15.19
CA LEU A 265 1.69 3.41 15.39
C LEU A 265 2.95 3.85 16.16
N ARG A 266 3.30 3.18 17.27
CA ARG A 266 4.53 3.49 18.02
C ARG A 266 5.79 3.36 17.17
N MET A 267 5.86 2.37 16.29
CA MET A 267 6.98 2.18 15.36
C MET A 267 7.16 3.40 14.43
N LEU A 268 6.08 4.07 14.01
CA LEU A 268 6.15 5.25 13.16
C LEU A 268 6.73 6.49 13.84
N ASN A 269 6.87 6.52 15.17
CA ASN A 269 7.36 7.69 15.87
C ASN A 269 8.77 8.09 15.40
N GLY A 270 8.95 9.37 15.06
CA GLY A 270 10.19 9.91 14.53
C GLY A 270 10.43 9.68 13.03
N LEU A 271 9.51 9.03 12.30
CA LEU A 271 9.61 8.85 10.85
C LEU A 271 9.61 10.22 10.16
N PRO A 272 10.61 10.55 9.31
CA PRO A 272 10.62 11.81 8.57
C PRO A 272 9.41 11.93 7.64
N TYR A 273 8.82 13.13 7.60
CA TYR A 273 7.60 13.43 6.85
C TYR A 273 7.84 14.62 5.90
N GLY A 274 7.27 14.56 4.70
CA GLY A 274 7.42 15.64 3.71
C GLY A 274 8.86 15.77 3.19
N GLU A 275 9.17 16.90 2.55
CA GLU A 275 10.49 17.15 1.97
C GLU A 275 11.56 17.29 3.06
N ALA A 276 12.80 16.90 2.78
CA ALA A 276 13.89 16.98 3.75
C ALA A 276 14.09 18.41 4.30
N LYS A 277 13.88 19.43 3.45
CA LYS A 277 13.95 20.85 3.80
C LYS A 277 12.89 21.30 4.82
N ASP A 278 11.74 20.61 4.86
CA ASP A 278 10.63 20.98 5.73
C ASP A 278 10.92 20.61 7.18
N ARG A 279 11.90 19.70 7.40
CA ARG A 279 12.32 19.22 8.71
C ARG A 279 11.12 18.78 9.54
N GLN A 280 10.26 17.92 8.98
CA GLN A 280 9.08 17.41 9.68
C GLN A 280 9.22 15.92 9.99
N LYS A 281 8.54 15.47 11.04
CA LYS A 281 8.49 14.07 11.45
C LYS A 281 7.14 13.69 12.03
N ILE A 282 6.83 12.40 11.99
CA ILE A 282 5.70 11.82 12.71
C ILE A 282 6.00 11.81 14.20
N SER A 283 5.08 12.35 15.00
CA SER A 283 5.04 12.22 16.45
C SER A 283 3.79 11.46 16.85
N ILE A 284 3.97 10.42 17.65
CA ILE A 284 2.88 9.61 18.18
C ILE A 284 2.48 10.14 19.54
N VAL A 285 1.22 10.54 19.67
CA VAL A 285 0.66 11.18 20.86
C VAL A 285 -0.46 10.33 21.41
N THR A 286 -0.49 10.17 22.73
CA THR A 286 -1.63 9.59 23.44
C THR A 286 -2.67 10.68 23.68
N VAL A 287 -3.90 10.43 23.23
CA VAL A 287 -5.03 11.34 23.42
C VAL A 287 -5.33 11.49 24.91
N GLY A 288 -5.29 12.71 25.42
CA GLY A 288 -5.68 13.07 26.78
C GLY A 288 -7.19 13.27 26.94
N ALA A 289 -7.67 13.30 28.18
CA ALA A 289 -9.10 13.45 28.49
C ALA A 289 -9.73 14.78 28.02
N LYS A 290 -8.90 15.80 27.74
CA LYS A 290 -9.33 17.13 27.26
C LYS A 290 -9.00 17.35 25.78
N ASP A 291 -8.35 16.39 25.14
CA ASP A 291 -7.94 16.53 23.75
C ASP A 291 -9.17 16.35 22.84
N THR A 292 -9.32 17.28 21.91
CA THR A 292 -10.23 17.21 20.77
C THR A 292 -9.43 17.14 19.46
N VAL A 293 -10.10 16.77 18.38
CA VAL A 293 -9.56 16.86 17.01
C VAL A 293 -8.92 18.23 16.77
N ASP A 294 -9.61 19.33 17.13
CA ASP A 294 -9.12 20.69 16.90
C ASP A 294 -7.87 21.01 17.73
N THR A 295 -7.85 20.64 19.00
CA THR A 295 -6.69 20.92 19.87
C THR A 295 -5.43 20.18 19.41
N LEU A 296 -5.58 18.96 18.88
CA LEU A 296 -4.47 18.16 18.38
C LEU A 296 -4.07 18.60 16.96
N ALA A 297 -5.03 18.85 16.08
CA ALA A 297 -4.79 19.37 14.74
C ALA A 297 -4.05 20.72 14.77
N ALA A 298 -4.36 21.59 15.73
CA ALA A 298 -3.68 22.87 15.89
C ALA A 298 -2.15 22.73 16.10
N ARG A 299 -1.69 21.59 16.60
CA ARG A 299 -0.26 21.28 16.83
C ARG A 299 0.46 20.80 15.57
N MET A 300 -0.25 20.52 14.47
CA MET A 300 0.37 20.02 13.26
C MET A 300 1.16 21.10 12.53
N ALA A 301 2.34 20.74 12.04
CA ALA A 301 3.25 21.60 11.29
C ALA A 301 2.79 21.86 9.85
N PHE A 302 1.53 22.27 9.65
CA PHE A 302 1.00 22.65 8.35
C PHE A 302 0.46 24.08 8.36
N PRO A 303 0.67 24.84 7.26
CA PRO A 303 0.16 26.21 7.16
C PRO A 303 -1.38 26.25 7.01
N THR A 304 -1.97 25.23 6.37
CA THR A 304 -3.41 25.15 6.06
C THR A 304 -3.93 23.73 6.23
N LEU A 305 -5.27 23.61 6.31
CA LEU A 305 -5.99 22.33 6.39
C LEU A 305 -5.53 21.41 7.53
N ARG A 306 -5.19 22.00 8.68
CA ARG A 306 -4.64 21.23 9.82
C ARG A 306 -5.62 20.18 10.34
N ARG A 307 -6.92 20.50 10.41
CA ARG A 307 -7.96 19.59 10.88
C ARG A 307 -8.13 18.42 9.92
N GLU A 308 -8.24 18.71 8.63
CA GLU A 308 -8.45 17.72 7.57
C GLU A 308 -7.23 16.80 7.47
N ARG A 309 -6.01 17.36 7.56
CA ARG A 309 -4.76 16.58 7.60
C ARG A 309 -4.68 15.68 8.82
N PHE A 310 -5.13 16.17 9.98
CA PHE A 310 -5.19 15.34 11.19
C PHE A 310 -6.13 14.14 11.00
N LEU A 311 -7.33 14.38 10.47
CA LEU A 311 -8.34 13.35 10.25
C LEU A 311 -7.85 12.31 9.24
N THR A 312 -7.39 12.75 8.07
CA THR A 312 -6.86 11.86 7.01
C THR A 312 -5.68 11.05 7.49
N LEU A 313 -4.70 11.68 8.14
CA LEU A 313 -3.53 10.98 8.64
C LEU A 313 -3.91 9.88 9.64
N ASN A 314 -4.93 10.10 10.45
CA ASN A 314 -5.34 9.17 11.52
C ASN A 314 -6.49 8.23 11.15
N GLY A 315 -6.97 8.27 9.89
CA GLY A 315 -8.11 7.47 9.46
C GLY A 315 -9.39 7.76 10.24
N LEU A 316 -9.61 9.02 10.62
CA LEU A 316 -10.76 9.45 11.42
C LEU A 316 -11.81 10.12 10.54
N SER A 317 -13.09 9.86 10.82
CA SER A 317 -14.18 10.64 10.21
C SER A 317 -14.33 12.01 10.87
N ALA A 318 -14.95 12.96 10.15
CA ALA A 318 -15.04 14.36 10.57
C ALA A 318 -15.69 14.58 11.94
N ASP A 319 -16.64 13.71 12.30
CA ASP A 319 -17.43 13.77 13.53
C ASP A 319 -17.01 12.71 14.57
N GLN A 320 -15.92 11.97 14.32
CA GLN A 320 -15.47 10.93 15.22
C GLN A 320 -14.93 11.51 16.54
N PRO A 321 -15.51 11.18 17.71
CA PRO A 321 -14.95 11.61 18.98
C PRO A 321 -13.63 10.89 19.25
N LEU A 322 -12.64 11.64 19.77
CA LEU A 322 -11.39 11.05 20.23
C LEU A 322 -11.59 10.35 21.57
N ARG A 323 -11.02 9.15 21.72
CA ARG A 323 -11.07 8.39 22.96
C ARG A 323 -9.77 8.60 23.71
N ALA A 324 -9.85 9.03 24.98
CA ALA A 324 -8.66 9.15 25.81
C ALA A 324 -7.90 7.82 25.89
N GLY A 325 -6.58 7.87 25.80
CA GLY A 325 -5.70 6.70 25.79
C GLY A 325 -5.41 6.11 24.40
N THR A 326 -6.14 6.50 23.34
CA THR A 326 -5.79 6.07 21.98
C THR A 326 -4.56 6.83 21.47
N LEU A 327 -3.84 6.22 20.52
CA LEU A 327 -2.70 6.86 19.88
C LEU A 327 -3.13 7.56 18.59
N VAL A 328 -2.55 8.72 18.34
CA VAL A 328 -2.70 9.45 17.07
C VAL A 328 -1.34 9.96 16.58
N LYS A 329 -1.24 10.13 15.27
CA LYS A 329 -0.12 10.71 14.55
C LYS A 329 -0.31 12.21 14.43
N LEU A 330 0.74 12.96 14.74
CA LEU A 330 0.90 14.37 14.39
C LEU A 330 2.12 14.53 13.50
N VAL A 331 2.06 15.43 12.54
CA VAL A 331 3.26 15.93 11.85
C VAL A 331 3.78 17.12 12.64
N VAL A 332 5.02 17.07 13.11
CA VAL A 332 5.65 18.11 13.92
C VAL A 332 6.98 18.55 13.32
N ALA A 333 7.43 19.77 13.64
CA ALA A 333 8.77 20.22 13.28
C ALA A 333 9.84 19.40 14.03
N SER A 334 11.00 19.18 13.38
CA SER A 334 12.05 18.25 13.79
C SER A 334 13.23 18.89 14.49
#